data_AF-A0A5J5SQ40-F1
#
_entry.id   AF-A0A5J5SQ40-F1
#
_cell.length_a   1.000
_cell.length_b   1.000
_cell.length_c   1.000
_cell.angle_alpha   90.00
_cell.angle_beta   90.00
_cell.angle_gamma   90.00
#
_symmetry.space_group_name_H-M   'P 1'
#
loop_
_entity.id
_entity.type
_entity.pdbx_description
1 polymer ?
#
loop_
_entity_poly.entity_id
_entity_poly.type
_entity_poly.pdbx_seq_one_letter_code
_entity_poly.pdbx_strand_id
1 'polypeptide(L)'
;MASRTVAKDIITLRGSAAIVSEFFGYAANSILYNRGVYPEESFAKVKKYGLPMLLTQDEEWLEAGKLQRVVMVIMSKATKEVLERWNFSIETDSDVVEKGVSREKSDREIMREIQAIMRQIASSITYLPCLDEPCVFDVLAYTDTDVPVPFTWIESDPKLIANPQMVKLHSFDTKIHKVDTLVSYKNDEWDEQ
;
A
#
# COMPACT_ATOMS: atom_id res chain seq x y z
N MET A 1 26.34 -34.47 -1.15
CA MET A 1 25.32 -33.48 -1.52
C MET A 1 25.33 -32.38 -0.46
N ALA A 2 25.88 -31.21 -0.78
CA ALA A 2 25.87 -30.08 0.15
C ALA A 2 24.47 -29.44 0.13
N SER A 3 23.75 -29.54 1.24
CA SER A 3 22.52 -28.79 1.45
C SER A 3 22.87 -27.30 1.43
N ARG A 4 22.38 -26.55 0.44
CA ARG A 4 22.51 -25.09 0.41
C ARG A 4 21.63 -24.53 1.53
N THR A 5 22.21 -24.27 2.70
CA THR A 5 21.52 -23.53 3.77
C THR A 5 21.17 -22.15 3.20
N VAL A 6 19.86 -21.85 3.10
CA VAL A 6 19.42 -20.50 2.77
C VAL A 6 19.88 -19.62 3.93
N ALA A 7 20.81 -18.69 3.67
CA ALA A 7 21.21 -17.71 4.67
C ALA A 7 19.97 -16.90 5.06
N LYS A 8 19.64 -16.92 6.34
CA LYS A 8 18.63 -16.05 6.92
C LYS A 8 19.35 -14.83 7.45
N ASP A 9 18.89 -13.66 7.05
CA ASP A 9 19.42 -12.40 7.52
C ASP A 9 18.58 -11.89 8.70
N ILE A 10 19.23 -11.18 9.62
CA ILE A 10 18.54 -10.54 10.74
C ILE A 10 17.79 -9.33 10.19
N ILE A 11 16.47 -9.35 10.32
CA ILE A 11 15.60 -8.22 9.99
C ILE A 11 15.45 -7.36 11.25
N THR A 12 15.79 -6.08 11.11
CA THR A 12 15.58 -5.06 12.15
C THR A 12 14.25 -4.36 11.92
N LEU A 13 13.69 -3.73 12.97
CA LEU A 13 12.45 -2.94 12.86
C LEU A 13 12.56 -1.87 11.76
N ARG A 14 13.63 -1.08 11.79
CA ARG A 14 13.97 -0.09 10.77
C ARG A 14 14.13 -0.71 9.37
N GLY A 15 14.85 -1.83 9.26
CA GLY A 15 15.00 -2.52 7.97
C GLY A 15 13.66 -2.98 7.42
N SER A 16 12.77 -3.48 8.27
CA SER A 16 11.41 -3.83 7.85
C SER A 16 10.57 -2.62 7.47
N ALA A 17 10.66 -1.50 8.21
CA ALA A 17 9.90 -0.29 7.90
C ALA A 17 10.31 0.27 6.53
N ALA A 18 11.62 0.30 6.23
CA ALA A 18 12.14 0.70 4.93
C ALA A 18 11.62 -0.19 3.79
N ILE A 19 11.61 -1.52 3.96
CA ILE A 19 11.07 -2.46 2.96
C ILE A 19 9.58 -2.19 2.69
N VAL A 20 8.78 -1.99 3.74
CA VAL A 20 7.33 -1.74 3.62
C VAL A 20 7.06 -0.38 2.96
N SER A 21 7.79 0.66 3.37
CA SER A 21 7.69 1.99 2.74
C SER A 21 8.05 1.93 1.25
N GLU A 22 9.17 1.31 0.90
CA GLU A 22 9.58 1.12 -0.49
C GLU A 22 8.52 0.35 -1.31
N PHE A 23 7.94 -0.71 -0.74
CA PHE A 23 6.83 -1.43 -1.34
C PHE A 23 5.64 -0.51 -1.65
N PHE A 24 5.20 0.34 -0.71
CA PHE A 24 4.09 1.28 -0.94
C PHE A 24 4.41 2.25 -2.08
N GLY A 25 5.64 2.74 -2.16
CA GLY A 25 6.07 3.60 -3.26
C GLY A 25 5.95 2.90 -4.62
N TYR A 26 6.39 1.65 -4.72
CA TYR A 26 6.26 0.88 -5.95
C TYR A 26 4.81 0.52 -6.28
N ALA A 27 4.03 0.09 -5.29
CA ALA A 27 2.63 -0.27 -5.46
C ALA A 27 1.80 0.94 -5.93
N ALA A 28 1.96 2.09 -5.26
CA ALA A 28 1.33 3.35 -5.62
C ALA A 28 1.64 3.75 -7.07
N ASN A 29 2.93 3.78 -7.43
CA ASN A 29 3.34 4.13 -8.80
C ASN A 29 2.77 3.14 -9.83
N SER A 30 2.80 1.83 -9.53
CA SER A 30 2.26 0.82 -10.43
C SER A 30 0.75 0.99 -10.62
N ILE A 31 -0.01 1.23 -9.55
CA ILE A 31 -1.46 1.46 -9.63
C ILE A 31 -1.74 2.71 -10.47
N LEU A 32 -1.11 3.84 -10.15
CA LEU A 32 -1.34 5.11 -10.85
C LEU A 32 -1.02 5.01 -12.34
N TYR A 33 0.04 4.29 -12.71
CA TYR A 33 0.43 4.06 -14.10
C TYR A 33 -0.58 3.15 -14.81
N ASN A 34 -0.87 2.00 -14.22
CA ASN A 34 -1.75 0.98 -14.78
C ASN A 34 -3.22 1.42 -14.92
N ARG A 35 -3.67 2.31 -14.04
CA ARG A 35 -5.02 2.87 -14.04
C ARG A 35 -5.14 4.17 -14.85
N GLY A 36 -4.04 4.66 -15.44
CA GLY A 36 -4.05 5.87 -16.27
C GLY A 36 -4.40 7.16 -15.53
N VAL A 37 -4.25 7.19 -14.20
CA VAL A 37 -4.55 8.37 -13.37
C VAL A 37 -3.56 9.50 -13.67
N TYR A 38 -2.33 9.16 -14.05
CA TYR A 38 -1.33 10.10 -14.54
C TYR A 38 -0.84 9.73 -15.95
N PRO A 39 -0.51 10.72 -16.79
CA PRO A 39 0.14 10.46 -18.06
C PRO A 39 1.56 9.92 -17.84
N GLU A 40 2.00 9.02 -18.71
CA GLU A 40 3.29 8.32 -18.61
C GLU A 40 4.48 9.29 -18.42
N GLU A 41 4.43 10.44 -19.08
CA GLU A 41 5.44 11.51 -19.02
C GLU A 41 5.64 12.12 -17.61
N SER A 42 4.65 11.98 -16.72
CA SER A 42 4.71 12.50 -15.35
C SER A 42 5.49 11.58 -14.40
N PHE A 43 5.65 10.29 -14.74
CA PHE A 43 6.35 9.31 -13.89
C PHE A 43 7.88 9.47 -13.91
N ALA A 44 8.46 10.19 -14.87
CA ALA A 44 9.88 10.57 -14.81
C ALA A 44 10.14 11.71 -13.80
N LYS A 45 9.11 12.44 -13.36
CA LYS A 45 9.19 13.65 -12.50
C LYS A 45 8.70 13.41 -11.06
N VAL A 46 8.67 12.16 -10.60
CA VAL A 46 8.01 11.66 -9.36
C VAL A 46 8.48 12.30 -8.05
N LYS A 47 9.57 13.08 -8.05
CA LYS A 47 10.02 13.83 -6.86
C LYS A 47 9.07 14.95 -6.41
N LYS A 48 8.00 15.27 -7.16
CA LYS A 48 7.24 16.52 -7.01
C LYS A 48 5.82 16.42 -6.42
N TYR A 49 5.28 15.23 -6.17
CA TYR A 49 3.85 15.05 -5.87
C TYR A 49 3.56 14.45 -4.48
N GLY A 50 4.44 14.66 -3.50
CA GLY A 50 4.20 14.20 -2.13
C GLY A 50 4.35 12.68 -1.92
N LEU A 51 4.46 11.86 -2.96
CA LEU A 51 4.81 10.43 -2.83
C LEU A 51 6.07 10.21 -1.97
N PRO A 52 7.19 10.94 -2.17
CA PRO A 52 8.33 10.85 -1.25
C PRO A 52 8.04 11.30 0.19
N MET A 53 7.06 12.19 0.39
CA MET A 53 6.65 12.67 1.71
C MET A 53 5.76 11.64 2.43
N LEU A 54 4.88 10.94 1.68
CA LEU A 54 4.15 9.77 2.17
C LEU A 54 5.14 8.71 2.66
N LEU A 55 6.15 8.39 1.85
CA LEU A 55 7.19 7.41 2.18
C LEU A 55 7.97 7.74 3.46
N THR A 56 8.20 9.03 3.74
CA THR A 56 8.96 9.47 4.92
C THR A 56 8.13 9.35 6.19
N GLN A 57 6.86 9.78 6.16
CA GLN A 57 6.00 9.73 7.34
C GLN A 57 5.55 8.29 7.68
N ASP A 58 5.32 7.48 6.64
CA ASP A 58 4.94 6.07 6.81
C ASP A 58 6.05 5.29 7.53
N GLU A 59 7.33 5.54 7.21
CA GLU A 59 8.46 4.87 7.87
C GLU A 59 8.50 5.18 9.37
N GLU A 60 8.29 6.44 9.79
CA GLU A 60 8.23 6.82 11.20
C GLU A 60 7.09 6.12 11.95
N TRP A 61 5.90 6.06 11.35
CA TRP A 61 4.75 5.39 11.98
C TRP A 61 4.90 3.86 11.99
N LEU A 62 5.55 3.26 10.99
CA LEU A 62 5.89 1.84 10.96
C LEU A 62 6.91 1.50 12.06
N GLU A 63 7.96 2.30 12.21
CA GLU A 63 8.95 2.11 13.29
C GLU A 63 8.33 2.27 14.68
N ALA A 64 7.34 3.15 14.83
CA ALA A 64 6.59 3.29 16.08
C ALA A 64 5.54 2.17 16.30
N GLY A 65 5.27 1.32 15.30
CA GLY A 65 4.20 0.33 15.34
C GLY A 65 2.80 0.93 15.37
N LYS A 66 2.66 2.17 14.87
CA LYS A 66 1.44 2.98 14.96
C LYS A 66 0.63 3.04 13.67
N LEU A 67 1.20 2.61 12.54
CA LEU A 67 0.50 2.58 11.26
C LEU A 67 -0.27 1.27 11.08
N GLN A 68 -1.60 1.37 10.98
CA GLN A 68 -2.48 0.19 10.85
C GLN A 68 -2.86 -0.12 9.40
N ARG A 69 -2.99 0.91 8.56
CA ARG A 69 -3.25 0.73 7.12
C ARG A 69 -2.88 1.98 6.32
N VAL A 70 -2.49 1.76 5.07
CA VAL A 70 -2.41 2.79 4.04
C VAL A 70 -3.51 2.51 3.01
N VAL A 71 -4.22 3.54 2.59
CA VAL A 71 -5.31 3.43 1.62
C VAL A 71 -5.09 4.41 0.49
N MET A 72 -4.96 3.92 -0.74
CA MET A 72 -5.00 4.75 -1.94
C MET A 72 -6.42 4.73 -2.50
N VAL A 73 -7.00 5.90 -2.69
CA VAL A 73 -8.35 6.11 -3.19
C VAL A 73 -8.25 6.71 -4.58
N ILE A 74 -8.91 6.11 -5.58
CA ILE A 74 -9.08 6.69 -6.92
C ILE A 74 -10.53 7.14 -7.04
N MET A 75 -10.71 8.38 -7.47
CA MET A 75 -12.01 9.01 -7.55
C MET A 75 -12.18 9.82 -8.84
N SER A 76 -13.42 9.96 -9.28
CA SER A 76 -13.78 10.87 -10.36
C SER A 76 -13.31 12.27 -10.05
N LYS A 77 -12.62 12.91 -11.00
CA LYS A 77 -12.25 14.32 -10.87
C LYS A 77 -13.49 15.22 -10.87
N ALA A 78 -14.53 14.84 -11.61
CA ALA A 78 -15.74 15.64 -11.83
C ALA A 78 -16.73 15.51 -10.67
N THR A 79 -17.05 14.28 -10.25
CA THR A 79 -18.10 14.03 -9.25
C THR A 79 -17.57 13.84 -7.84
N LYS A 80 -16.25 13.59 -7.69
CA LYS A 80 -15.62 13.15 -6.44
C LYS A 80 -16.12 11.79 -5.93
N GLU A 81 -16.84 11.04 -6.75
CA GLU A 81 -17.23 9.67 -6.45
C GLU A 81 -16.02 8.75 -6.37
N VAL A 82 -15.99 7.88 -5.36
CA VAL A 82 -14.91 6.91 -5.17
C VAL A 82 -15.14 5.70 -6.07
N LEU A 83 -14.19 5.45 -6.97
CA LEU A 83 -14.27 4.37 -7.96
C LEU A 83 -13.48 3.15 -7.50
N GLU A 84 -12.29 3.37 -6.94
CA GLU A 84 -11.44 2.33 -6.40
C GLU A 84 -10.84 2.73 -5.05
N ARG A 85 -10.66 1.74 -4.19
CA ARG A 85 -10.06 1.88 -2.87
C ARG A 85 -9.10 0.72 -2.64
N TRP A 86 -7.81 1.01 -2.77
CA TRP A 86 -6.69 0.11 -2.56
C TRP A 86 -6.27 0.17 -1.11
N ASN A 87 -6.53 -0.90 -0.36
CA ASN A 87 -6.26 -1.01 1.05
C ASN A 87 -5.04 -1.91 1.29
N PHE A 88 -4.05 -1.35 1.98
CA PHE A 88 -2.88 -2.05 2.46
C PHE A 88 -2.94 -2.10 3.99
N SER A 89 -3.44 -3.21 4.52
CA SER A 89 -3.52 -3.43 5.97
C SER A 89 -2.18 -3.89 6.49
N ILE A 90 -1.75 -3.33 7.62
CA ILE A 90 -0.45 -3.58 8.23
C ILE A 90 -0.67 -4.18 9.61
N GLU A 91 -0.06 -5.34 9.85
CA GLU A 91 0.06 -5.94 11.17
C GLU A 91 1.53 -5.82 11.61
N THR A 92 1.77 -5.16 12.74
CA THR A 92 3.12 -5.00 13.31
C THR A 92 3.30 -5.88 14.54
N ASP A 93 4.44 -6.55 14.63
CA ASP A 93 4.82 -7.36 15.77
C ASP A 93 5.21 -6.49 16.97
N SER A 94 4.32 -6.43 17.97
CA SER A 94 4.52 -5.64 19.19
C SER A 94 5.75 -6.07 20.00
N ASP A 95 6.15 -7.35 19.97
CA ASP A 95 7.33 -7.80 20.72
C ASP A 95 8.62 -7.17 20.15
N VAL A 96 8.66 -6.94 18.84
CA VAL A 96 9.79 -6.29 18.18
C VAL A 96 9.84 -4.81 18.57
N VAL A 97 8.69 -4.14 18.60
CA VAL A 97 8.58 -2.71 18.95
C VAL A 97 8.87 -2.47 20.45
N GLU A 98 8.27 -3.25 21.34
CA GLU A 98 8.34 -3.04 22.79
C GLU A 98 9.61 -3.62 23.42
N LYS A 99 10.07 -4.79 22.95
CA LYS A 99 11.16 -5.55 23.57
C LYS A 99 12.43 -5.58 22.71
N GLY A 100 12.39 -5.02 21.51
CA GLY A 100 13.55 -4.98 20.60
C GLY A 100 14.01 -6.36 20.11
N VAL A 101 13.10 -7.35 20.09
CA VAL A 101 13.42 -8.72 19.64
C VAL A 101 13.71 -8.70 18.14
N SER A 102 14.76 -9.40 17.72
CA SER A 102 15.08 -9.54 16.29
C SER A 102 14.25 -10.64 15.63
N ARG A 103 14.06 -10.51 14.31
CA ARG A 103 13.42 -11.53 13.47
C ARG A 103 14.37 -11.95 12.36
N GLU A 104 14.14 -13.12 11.79
CA GLU A 104 14.97 -13.67 10.72
C GLU A 104 14.10 -14.11 9.55
N LYS A 105 14.39 -13.56 8.38
CA LYS A 105 13.81 -13.96 7.09
C LYS A 105 14.79 -13.57 6.00
N SER A 106 14.90 -14.34 4.92
CA SER A 106 15.82 -13.97 3.85
C SER A 106 15.22 -12.87 2.97
N ASP A 107 16.04 -11.90 2.57
CA ASP A 107 15.61 -10.83 1.65
C ASP A 107 15.04 -11.39 0.35
N ARG A 108 15.59 -12.51 -0.14
CA ARG A 108 15.10 -13.18 -1.34
C ARG A 108 13.67 -13.71 -1.18
N GLU A 109 13.29 -14.18 0.00
CA GLU A 109 11.92 -14.63 0.26
C GLU A 109 10.96 -13.43 0.29
N ILE A 110 11.33 -12.37 1.02
CA ILE A 110 10.55 -11.13 1.10
C ILE A 110 10.33 -10.54 -0.31
N MET A 111 11.40 -10.41 -1.09
CA MET A 111 11.33 -9.87 -2.45
C MET A 111 10.50 -10.72 -3.39
N ARG A 112 10.50 -12.05 -3.23
CA ARG A 112 9.63 -12.94 -4.03
C ARG A 112 8.15 -12.72 -3.72
N GLU A 113 7.80 -12.54 -2.45
CA GLU A 113 6.43 -12.25 -2.01
C GLU A 113 5.98 -10.89 -2.55
N ILE A 114 6.81 -9.84 -2.39
CA ILE A 114 6.55 -8.51 -2.96
C ILE A 114 6.33 -8.59 -4.47
N GLN A 115 7.19 -9.28 -5.20
CA GLN A 115 7.05 -9.46 -6.65
C GLN A 115 5.74 -10.17 -7.04
N ALA A 116 5.26 -11.10 -6.22
CA ALA A 116 3.98 -11.77 -6.48
C ALA A 116 2.82 -10.78 -6.37
N ILE A 117 2.84 -9.89 -5.38
CA ILE A 117 1.84 -8.83 -5.19
C ILE A 117 1.90 -7.84 -6.35
N MET A 118 3.10 -7.37 -6.73
CA MET A 118 3.26 -6.43 -7.84
C MET A 118 2.74 -6.99 -9.17
N ARG A 119 2.95 -8.29 -9.42
CA ARG A 119 2.36 -8.97 -10.59
C ARG A 119 0.83 -9.03 -10.50
N GLN A 120 0.27 -9.23 -9.31
CA GLN A 120 -1.18 -9.23 -9.14
C GLN A 120 -1.80 -7.84 -9.32
N ILE A 121 -1.14 -6.79 -8.82
CA ILE A 121 -1.52 -5.39 -9.07
C ILE A 121 -1.51 -5.11 -10.58
N ALA A 122 -0.47 -5.54 -11.30
CA ALA A 122 -0.44 -5.38 -12.75
C ALA A 122 -1.54 -6.19 -13.46
N SER A 123 -1.82 -7.41 -13.00
CA SER A 123 -2.90 -8.23 -13.57
C SER A 123 -4.29 -7.73 -13.22
N SER A 124 -4.46 -6.89 -12.18
CA SER A 124 -5.78 -6.51 -11.72
C SER A 124 -6.56 -5.68 -12.74
N ILE A 125 -5.84 -4.97 -13.59
CA ILE A 125 -6.39 -4.17 -14.69
C ILE A 125 -7.34 -5.01 -15.57
N THR A 126 -7.12 -6.32 -15.69
CA THR A 126 -7.92 -7.16 -16.58
C THR A 126 -9.31 -7.49 -16.04
N TYR A 127 -9.54 -7.32 -14.74
CA TYR A 127 -10.84 -7.60 -14.10
C TYR A 127 -11.45 -6.39 -13.38
N LEU A 128 -10.71 -5.29 -13.23
CA LEU A 128 -11.26 -4.03 -12.71
C LEU A 128 -11.97 -3.27 -13.85
N PRO A 129 -13.12 -2.62 -13.58
CA PRO A 129 -13.83 -1.80 -14.57
C PRO A 129 -12.94 -0.74 -15.22
N CYS A 130 -13.24 -0.31 -16.44
CA CYS A 130 -12.48 0.75 -17.11
C CYS A 130 -12.74 2.11 -16.43
N LEU A 131 -11.68 2.91 -16.25
CA LEU A 131 -11.82 4.30 -15.81
C LEU A 131 -11.99 5.19 -17.04
N ASP A 132 -13.23 5.42 -17.45
CA ASP A 132 -13.57 6.16 -18.68
C ASP A 132 -13.58 7.69 -18.51
N GLU A 133 -13.27 8.16 -17.30
CA GLU A 133 -13.24 9.59 -16.96
C GLU A 133 -11.92 10.00 -16.28
N PRO A 134 -11.54 11.30 -16.35
CA PRO A 134 -10.38 11.79 -15.64
C PRO A 134 -10.51 11.55 -14.13
N CYS A 135 -9.55 10.82 -13.57
CA CYS A 135 -9.51 10.51 -12.14
C CYS A 135 -8.48 11.37 -11.40
N VAL A 136 -8.68 11.49 -10.09
CA VAL A 136 -7.65 11.95 -9.14
C VAL A 136 -7.48 10.89 -8.07
N PHE A 137 -6.41 10.98 -7.29
CA PHE A 137 -6.18 10.07 -6.19
C PHE A 137 -5.93 10.82 -4.88
N ASP A 138 -6.26 10.17 -3.78
CA ASP A 138 -5.88 10.57 -2.42
C ASP A 138 -5.25 9.38 -1.70
N VAL A 139 -4.43 9.67 -0.69
CA VAL A 139 -3.84 8.66 0.20
C VAL A 139 -4.28 8.93 1.62
N LEU A 140 -4.79 7.90 2.29
CA LEU A 140 -5.20 7.94 3.68
C LEU A 140 -4.28 7.01 4.48
N ALA A 141 -3.84 7.45 5.65
CA ALA A 141 -3.19 6.61 6.64
C ALA A 141 -4.14 6.46 7.83
N TYR A 142 -4.26 5.24 8.37
CA TYR A 142 -4.94 5.04 9.64
C TYR A 142 -3.90 4.65 10.65
N THR A 143 -3.81 5.47 11.68
CA THR A 143 -2.90 5.29 12.80
C THR A 143 -3.68 5.02 14.08
N ASP A 144 -2.98 4.68 15.15
CA ASP A 144 -3.57 4.79 16.48
C ASP A 144 -4.05 6.22 16.77
N THR A 145 -5.06 6.33 17.62
CA THR A 145 -5.71 7.61 17.96
C THR A 145 -4.85 8.55 18.80
N ASP A 146 -3.75 8.04 19.36
CA ASP A 146 -2.81 8.80 20.20
C ASP A 146 -1.67 9.45 19.39
N VAL A 147 -1.62 9.21 18.07
CA VAL A 147 -0.61 9.79 17.19
C VAL A 147 -0.98 11.23 16.84
N PRO A 148 -0.09 12.22 17.06
CA PRO A 148 -0.34 13.58 16.63
C PRO A 148 -0.37 13.67 15.10
N VAL A 149 -1.34 14.38 14.55
CA VAL A 149 -1.45 14.60 13.10
C VAL A 149 -0.32 15.55 12.65
N PRO A 150 0.59 15.11 11.77
CA PRO A 150 1.64 15.98 11.23
C PRO A 150 1.06 17.12 10.41
N PHE A 151 1.78 18.23 10.30
CA PHE A 151 1.31 19.43 9.57
C PHE A 151 1.03 19.20 8.08
N THR A 152 1.60 18.14 7.50
CA THR A 152 1.42 17.74 6.09
C THR A 152 0.17 16.86 5.88
N TRP A 153 -0.46 16.42 6.97
CA TRP A 153 -1.63 15.56 6.97
C TRP A 153 -2.82 16.28 7.62
N ILE A 154 -4.02 15.83 7.30
CA ILE A 154 -5.27 16.30 7.90
C ILE A 154 -6.15 15.10 8.20
N GLU A 155 -7.04 15.24 9.19
CA GLU A 155 -8.11 14.27 9.41
C GLU A 155 -9.03 14.24 8.18
N SER A 156 -9.44 13.03 7.79
CA SER A 156 -10.24 12.80 6.59
C SER A 156 -11.28 11.71 6.86
N ASP A 157 -12.38 11.75 6.11
CA ASP A 157 -13.36 10.68 6.07
C ASP A 157 -12.77 9.40 5.43
N PRO A 158 -13.36 8.22 5.67
CA PRO A 158 -12.79 6.94 5.23
C PRO A 158 -12.89 6.67 3.72
N LYS A 159 -13.60 7.53 2.96
CA LYS A 159 -13.81 7.43 1.50
C LYS A 159 -14.26 6.04 1.06
N LEU A 160 -15.32 5.53 1.69
CA LEU A 160 -15.86 4.21 1.42
C LEU A 160 -16.65 4.18 0.11
N ILE A 161 -16.60 3.03 -0.56
CA ILE A 161 -17.44 2.73 -1.74
C ILE A 161 -18.72 2.06 -1.22
N ALA A 162 -19.87 2.46 -1.75
CA ALA A 162 -21.13 1.78 -1.46
C ALA A 162 -21.20 0.46 -2.22
N ASN A 163 -21.50 -0.64 -1.52
CA ASN A 163 -21.65 -1.99 -2.09
C ASN A 163 -20.52 -2.41 -3.06
N PRO A 164 -19.24 -2.35 -2.62
CA PRO A 164 -18.13 -2.63 -3.51
C PRO A 164 -18.00 -4.11 -3.82
N GLN A 165 -17.46 -4.41 -4.99
CA GLN A 165 -16.78 -5.68 -5.21
C GLN A 165 -15.36 -5.60 -4.61
N MET A 166 -14.91 -6.71 -4.03
CA MET A 166 -13.64 -6.77 -3.31
C MET A 166 -12.80 -7.94 -3.79
N VAL A 167 -11.53 -7.67 -4.07
CA VAL A 167 -10.55 -8.69 -4.47
C VAL A 167 -9.35 -8.62 -3.52
N LYS A 168 -9.09 -9.73 -2.84
CA LYS A 168 -7.92 -9.87 -1.97
C LYS A 168 -6.73 -10.36 -2.78
N LEU A 169 -5.62 -9.63 -2.68
CA LEU A 169 -4.35 -9.98 -3.29
C LEU A 169 -3.48 -10.73 -2.26
N HIS A 170 -2.32 -11.21 -2.70
CA HIS A 170 -1.33 -11.82 -1.83
C HIS A 170 -0.88 -10.81 -0.76
N SER A 171 -0.42 -11.37 0.36
CA SER A 171 0.27 -10.66 1.41
C SER A 171 1.77 -10.96 1.35
N PHE A 172 2.58 -10.09 1.93
CA PHE A 172 3.98 -10.39 2.23
C PHE A 172 4.24 -10.10 3.70
N ASP A 173 5.28 -10.73 4.26
CA ASP A 173 5.72 -10.45 5.62
C ASP A 173 7.24 -10.33 5.72
N THR A 174 7.73 -9.49 6.61
CA THR A 174 9.15 -9.40 6.97
C THR A 174 9.45 -10.14 8.28
N LYS A 175 8.45 -10.84 8.84
CA LYS A 175 8.33 -11.31 10.24
C LYS A 175 8.20 -10.22 11.29
N ILE A 176 8.29 -8.94 10.93
CA ILE A 176 8.01 -7.80 11.80
C ILE A 176 6.72 -7.11 11.37
N HIS A 177 6.61 -6.83 10.08
CA HIS A 177 5.42 -6.27 9.46
C HIS A 177 4.84 -7.31 8.51
N LYS A 178 3.52 -7.47 8.53
CA LYS A 178 2.77 -8.22 7.53
C LYS A 178 1.82 -7.25 6.83
N VAL A 179 1.85 -7.27 5.49
CA VAL A 179 1.04 -6.39 4.67
C VAL A 179 0.05 -7.23 3.86
N ASP A 180 -1.24 -7.03 4.11
CA ASP A 180 -2.33 -7.60 3.34
C ASP A 180 -2.85 -6.56 2.35
N THR A 181 -3.05 -6.96 1.08
CA THR A 181 -3.55 -6.06 0.03
C THR A 181 -4.97 -6.44 -0.39
N LEU A 182 -5.86 -5.46 -0.46
CA LEU A 182 -7.25 -5.61 -0.89
C LEU A 182 -7.63 -4.43 -1.79
N VAL A 183 -8.19 -4.70 -2.97
CA VAL A 183 -8.83 -3.67 -3.79
C VAL A 183 -10.34 -3.78 -3.64
N SER A 184 -10.99 -2.66 -3.33
CA SER A 184 -12.44 -2.49 -3.41
C SER A 184 -12.75 -1.59 -4.61
N TYR A 185 -13.71 -1.95 -5.45
CA TYR A 185 -14.09 -1.14 -6.61
C TYR A 185 -15.61 -1.08 -6.77
N LYS A 186 -16.08 0.00 -7.35
CA LYS A 186 -17.48 0.20 -7.69
C LYS A 186 -17.88 -0.79 -8.80
N ASN A 187 -19.06 -1.40 -8.67
CA ASN A 187 -19.63 -2.24 -9.71
C ASN A 187 -20.58 -1.41 -10.58
N ASP A 188 -20.29 -1.27 -11.87
CA ASP A 188 -21.09 -0.45 -12.78
C ASP A 188 -22.43 -1.12 -13.15
N GLU A 189 -22.57 -2.44 -12.95
CA GLU A 189 -23.76 -3.21 -13.33
C GLU A 189 -25.04 -2.85 -12.54
N TRP A 190 -24.96 -2.02 -11.50
CA TRP A 190 -26.12 -1.56 -10.73
C TRP A 190 -26.65 -0.18 -11.15
N ASP A 191 -25.88 0.57 -11.95
CA ASP A 191 -26.35 1.86 -12.46
C ASP A 191 -27.30 1.69 -13.68
N GLU A 192 -27.50 0.45 -14.17
CA GLU A 192 -28.43 0.10 -15.25
C GLU A 192 -29.82 -0.41 -14.78
N GLN A 193 -30.15 -0.32 -13.48
CA GLN A 193 -31.44 -0.79 -12.92
C GLN A 193 -32.37 0.33 -12.44
#